data_AF-A0A5K1BZJ1-F1
#
_entry.id   AF-A0A5K1BZJ1-F1
#
_cell.length_a   1.000
_cell.length_b   1.000
_cell.length_c   1.000
_cell.angle_alpha   90.00
_cell.angle_beta   90.00
_cell.angle_gamma   90.00
#
_symmetry.space_group_name_H-M   'P 1'
#
loop_
_entity.id
_entity.type
_entity.pdbx_description
1 polymer ?
#
loop_
_entity_poly.entity_id
_entity_poly.type
_entity_poly.pdbx_seq_one_letter_code
_entity_poly.pdbx_strand_id
1 'polypeptide(L)'
;VYQLLGESGTYYGVRFGKNIPWVTEFPFGYIKDPQYVGSILSIVAAICWVPVQYVLVWVLGYVFMMMLESKENPSTRAKPLHSSG
;
A
#
# COMPACT_ATOMS: atom_id res chain seq x y z
N VAL A 1 0.26 10.56 13.60
CA VAL A 1 0.86 9.20 13.65
C VAL A 1 2.39 9.26 13.55
N TYR A 2 2.99 9.86 12.52
CA TYR A 2 4.46 9.97 12.40
C TYR A 2 5.19 10.78 13.50
N GLN A 3 4.49 11.71 14.15
CA GLN A 3 5.04 12.48 15.28
C GLN A 3 5.00 11.70 16.61
N LEU A 4 4.20 10.62 16.67
CA LEU A 4 4.10 9.73 17.84
C LEU A 4 5.07 8.54 17.75
N LEU A 5 5.57 8.20 16.56
CA LEU A 5 6.45 7.05 16.39
C LEU A 5 7.91 7.32 16.81
N GLY A 6 8.32 8.58 17.04
CA GLY A 6 9.64 8.92 17.60
C GLY A 6 10.87 8.55 16.76
N GLU A 7 10.73 7.66 15.78
CA GLU A 7 11.81 7.25 14.91
C GLU A 7 11.92 8.21 13.74
N SER A 8 13.10 8.83 13.61
CA SER A 8 13.53 9.47 12.38
C SER A 8 13.65 8.39 11.31
N GLY A 9 12.55 8.05 10.65
CA GLY A 9 12.56 7.07 9.56
C GLY A 9 13.54 7.49 8.47
N THR A 10 14.15 6.50 7.84
CA THR A 10 15.14 6.60 6.75
C THR A 10 14.73 7.56 5.64
N TYR A 11 13.43 7.71 5.41
CA TYR A 11 12.86 8.56 4.36
C TYR A 11 12.85 10.06 4.69
N TYR A 12 12.92 10.44 5.98
CA TYR A 12 12.79 11.85 6.40
C TYR A 12 13.97 12.39 7.22
N GLY A 13 14.84 11.56 7.81
CA GLY A 13 15.94 12.09 8.62
C GLY A 13 16.92 12.99 7.86
N VAL A 14 17.15 12.71 6.58
CA VAL A 14 17.97 13.56 5.69
C VAL A 14 17.32 14.93 5.49
N ARG A 15 15.98 15.01 5.42
CA ARG A 15 15.26 16.30 5.30
C ARG A 15 15.26 17.12 6.59
N PHE A 16 15.52 16.50 7.74
CA PHE A 16 15.63 17.17 9.04
C PHE A 16 17.10 17.35 9.49
N GLY A 17 18.06 17.14 8.58
CA GLY A 17 19.49 17.33 8.88
C GLY A 17 20.08 16.30 9.85
N LYS A 18 19.38 15.19 10.12
CA LYS A 18 19.88 14.12 10.98
C LYS A 18 20.75 13.17 10.17
N ASN A 19 21.96 12.91 10.67
CA ASN A 19 22.88 11.93 10.08
C ASN A 19 22.38 10.52 10.45
N ILE A 20 21.62 9.90 9.54
CA ILE A 20 21.15 8.52 9.70
C ILE A 20 22.17 7.59 9.03
N PRO A 21 22.80 6.64 9.77
CA PRO A 21 23.69 5.67 9.16
C PRO A 21 22.92 4.77 8.19
N TRP A 22 23.46 4.60 6.98
CA TRP A 22 22.87 3.72 5.97
C TRP A 22 23.02 2.26 6.41
N VAL A 23 21.95 1.47 6.27
CA VAL A 23 21.99 0.04 6.58
C VAL A 23 22.58 -0.72 5.40
N THR A 24 23.72 -1.38 5.60
CA THR A 24 24.42 -2.20 4.58
C THR A 24 24.18 -3.70 4.74
N GLU A 25 23.46 -4.11 5.78
CA GLU A 25 23.14 -5.51 6.00
C GLU A 25 21.92 -5.95 5.19
N PHE A 26 21.70 -7.27 5.13
CA PHE A 26 20.51 -7.82 4.49
C PHE A 26 19.23 -7.26 5.14
N PRO A 27 18.20 -6.86 4.38
CA PRO A 27 18.09 -6.95 2.92
C PRO A 27 18.59 -5.71 2.15
N PHE A 28 18.90 -4.61 2.85
CA PHE A 28 19.12 -3.27 2.28
C PHE A 28 20.49 -3.07 1.60
N GLY A 29 21.52 -3.85 1.96
CA GLY A 29 22.81 -3.83 1.26
C GLY A 29 22.95 -4.83 0.13
N TYR A 30 22.00 -5.76 -0.02
CA TYR A 30 22.06 -6.86 -0.99
C TYR A 30 21.07 -6.68 -2.14
N ILE A 31 19.95 -6.02 -1.85
CA ILE A 31 18.86 -5.82 -2.80
C ILE A 31 18.63 -4.31 -2.91
N LYS A 32 18.62 -3.81 -4.14
CA LYS A 32 18.46 -2.37 -4.44
C LYS A 32 17.15 -1.81 -3.88
N ASP A 33 16.09 -2.60 -3.99
CA ASP A 33 14.71 -2.22 -3.65
C ASP A 33 14.01 -3.35 -2.87
N PRO A 34 14.43 -3.62 -1.62
CA PRO A 34 14.01 -4.81 -0.88
C PRO A 34 12.50 -4.84 -0.58
N GLN A 35 11.86 -3.67 -0.46
CA GLN A 35 10.41 -3.56 -0.31
C GLN A 35 9.67 -4.06 -1.55
N TYR A 36 10.12 -3.66 -2.75
CA TYR A 36 9.49 -4.09 -4.00
C TYR A 36 9.72 -5.58 -4.22
N VAL A 37 10.95 -6.07 -3.97
CA VAL A 37 11.28 -7.49 -4.08
C VAL A 37 10.44 -8.33 -3.10
N GLY A 38 10.33 -7.92 -1.83
CA GLY A 38 9.49 -8.60 -0.84
C GLY A 38 8.00 -8.62 -1.23
N SER A 39 7.50 -7.53 -1.83
CA SER A 39 6.11 -7.44 -2.30
C SER A 39 5.84 -8.39 -3.48
N ILE A 40 6.77 -8.46 -4.44
CA ILE A 40 6.70 -9.39 -5.57
C ILE A 40 6.74 -10.84 -5.07
N LEU A 41 7.66 -11.18 -4.17
CA LEU A 41 7.75 -12.52 -3.59
C LEU A 41 6.47 -12.91 -2.84
N SER A 42 5.85 -11.98 -2.12
CA SER A 42 4.56 -12.22 -1.45
C SER A 42 3.44 -12.56 -2.45
N ILE A 43 3.36 -11.84 -3.56
CA ILE A 43 2.37 -12.11 -4.63
C ILE A 43 2.63 -13.47 -5.28
N VAL A 44 3.90 -13.79 -5.59
CA VAL A 44 4.29 -15.08 -6.18
C VAL A 44 3.96 -16.23 -5.23
N ALA A 45 4.24 -16.08 -3.93
CA ALA A 45 3.89 -17.08 -2.93
C ALA A 45 2.37 -17.30 -2.83
N ALA A 46 1.56 -16.25 -2.97
CA ALA A 46 0.11 -16.36 -2.97
C ALA A 46 -0.42 -17.19 -4.15
N ILE A 47 0.24 -17.18 -5.31
CA ILE A 47 -0.11 -18.02 -6.47
C ILE A 47 0.02 -19.52 -6.13
N CYS A 48 1.00 -19.89 -5.30
CA CYS A 48 1.20 -21.28 -4.89
C CYS A 48 0.10 -21.81 -3.95
N TRP A 49 -0.58 -20.91 -3.23
CA TRP A 49 -1.62 -21.28 -2.26
C TRP A 49 -3.04 -21.15 -2.83
N VAL A 50 -3.23 -20.25 -3.80
CA VAL A 50 -4.54 -19.93 -4.35
C VAL A 50 -4.56 -20.33 -5.83
N PRO A 51 -5.31 -21.40 -6.19
CA PRO A 51 -5.51 -21.77 -7.58
C PRO A 51 -5.99 -20.59 -8.42
N VAL A 52 -5.43 -20.42 -9.62
CA VAL A 52 -5.66 -19.28 -10.52
C VAL A 52 -7.15 -18.99 -10.74
N GLN A 53 -7.98 -20.03 -10.76
CA GLN A 53 -9.45 -19.92 -10.84
C GLN A 53 -10.07 -19.01 -9.76
N TYR A 54 -9.57 -19.03 -8.52
CA TYR A 54 -10.09 -18.18 -7.44
C TYR A 54 -9.61 -16.73 -7.59
N VAL A 55 -8.38 -16.52 -8.06
CA VAL A 55 -7.86 -15.18 -8.39
C VAL A 55 -8.70 -14.54 -9.51
N LEU A 56 -9.08 -15.31 -10.52
CA LEU A 56 -9.96 -14.84 -11.59
C LEU A 56 -11.34 -14.41 -11.04
N VAL A 57 -11.94 -15.19 -10.14
CA VAL A 57 -13.20 -14.82 -9.48
C VAL A 57 -13.07 -13.53 -8.69
N TRP A 58 -11.97 -13.34 -7.95
CA TRP A 58 -11.73 -12.08 -7.22
C TRP A 58 -11.57 -10.88 -8.15
N VAL A 59 -10.80 -11.03 -9.23
CA VAL A 59 -10.63 -9.97 -10.24
C VAL A 59 -11.97 -9.60 -10.88
N LEU A 60 -12.81 -10.59 -11.22
CA LEU A 60 -14.16 -10.34 -11.74
C LEU A 60 -15.04 -9.60 -10.72
N GLY A 61 -14.92 -9.94 -9.42
CA GLY A 61 -15.60 -9.23 -8.34
C GLY A 61 -15.21 -7.75 -8.26
N TYR A 62 -13.92 -7.43 -8.36
CA TYR A 62 -13.45 -6.05 -8.40
C TYR A 62 -13.93 -5.30 -9.64
N VAL A 63 -13.91 -5.93 -10.82
CA VAL A 63 -14.46 -5.34 -12.05
C VAL A 63 -15.94 -5.03 -11.91
N PHE A 64 -16.71 -5.96 -11.34
CA PHE A 64 -18.14 -5.75 -11.05
C PHE A 64 -18.38 -4.56 -10.12
N MET A 65 -17.62 -4.46 -9.02
CA MET A 65 -17.72 -3.33 -8.09
C MET A 65 -17.37 -2.00 -8.75
N MET A 66 -16.31 -1.95 -9.57
CA MET A 66 -15.95 -0.76 -10.35
C MET A 66 -17.08 -0.34 -11.31
N MET A 67 -17.74 -1.29 -11.96
CA MET A 67 -18.89 -1.01 -12.84
C MET A 67 -20.10 -0.52 -12.07
N LEU A 68 -20.37 -1.06 -10.88
CA LEU A 68 -21.43 -0.57 -10.01
C LEU A 68 -21.17 0.86 -9.54
N GLU A 69 -19.97 1.13 -9.04
CA GLU A 69 -19.58 2.47 -8.58
C GLU A 69 -19.61 3.48 -9.73
N SER A 70 -19.17 3.09 -10.94
CA SER A 70 -19.24 3.96 -12.12
C SER A 70 -20.68 4.31 -12.52
N LYS A 71 -21.67 3.50 -12.14
CA LYS A 71 -23.09 3.75 -12.41
C LYS A 71 -23.80 4.42 -11.24
N GLU A 72 -23.15 4.53 -10.08
CA GLU A 72 -23.69 5.19 -8.92
C GLU A 72 -23.71 6.71 -9.13
N ASN A 73 -24.87 7.32 -8.88
CA ASN A 73 -25.05 8.74 -9.08
C ASN A 73 -24.28 9.51 -7.97
N PRO A 74 -23.39 10.47 -8.28
CA PRO A 74 -22.66 11.22 -7.26
C PRO A 74 -23.56 11.94 -6.25
N SER A 75 -24.82 12.17 -6.61
CA SER A 75 -25.85 12.81 -5.79
C SER A 75 -26.41 11.95 -4.64
N THR A 76 -26.24 10.62 -4.68
CA THR A 76 -26.60 9.72 -3.56
C THR A 76 -25.48 9.52 -2.55
N ARG A 77 -24.29 10.09 -2.78
CA ARG A 77 -23.22 10.10 -1.77
C ARG A 77 -23.69 10.88 -0.55
N ALA A 78 -23.64 10.25 0.62
CA ALA A 78 -23.93 10.90 1.89
C ALA A 78 -23.03 12.13 2.03
N LYS A 79 -23.63 13.32 2.12
CA LYS A 79 -22.89 14.56 2.39
C LYS A 79 -22.27 14.45 3.79
N PRO A 80 -20.97 14.77 3.96
CA PRO A 80 -20.37 14.84 5.30
C PRO A 80 -21.16 15.81 6.18
N LEU A 81 -21.60 15.36 7.35
CA LEU A 81 -22.44 16.12 8.30
C LEU A 81 -21.72 17.28 9.02
N HIS A 82 -20.67 17.86 8.44
CA HIS A 82 -19.86 18.84 9.16
C HIS A 82 -19.27 19.93 8.26
N SER A 83 -19.98 21.06 8.13
CA SER A 83 -19.41 22.41 8.28
C SER A 83 -20.51 23.47 8.10
N SER A 84 -21.29 23.72 9.16
CA SER A 84 -21.94 25.01 9.35
C SER A 84 -21.36 25.57 10.64
N GLY A 85 -20.30 26.36 10.49
CA GLY A 85 -19.85 27.32 11.50
C GLY A 85 -20.56 28.65 11.28
#